data_AF-A0A833E8R5-F1
#
_entry.id   AF-A0A833E8R5-F1
#
_cell.length_a   1.000
_cell.length_b   1.000
_cell.length_c   1.000
_cell.angle_alpha   90.00
_cell.angle_beta   90.00
_cell.angle_gamma   90.00
#
_symmetry.space_group_name_H-M   'P 1'
#
loop_
_entity.id
_entity.type
_entity.pdbx_description
1 polymer ?
#
loop_
_entity_poly.entity_id
_entity_poly.type
_entity_poly.pdbx_seq_one_letter_code
_entity_poly.pdbx_strand_id
1 'polypeptide(L)'
;MATEAPPNQLRKLFKSRGLKVAETKSQQVTLLGGAVKYHSVSGLKQGSYRITVKLLPEPSSTQLVINAASEEEARRAADKLERLGFNVDTDGEVVRAKTRSTSITLVSKAIDVAEEATKS
;
A
#
# COMPACT_ATOMS: atom_id res chain seq x y z
N MET A 1 -18.34 -10.45 3.50
CA MET A 1 -17.55 -9.64 2.55
C MET A 1 -16.66 -8.72 3.37
N ALA A 2 -15.34 -8.73 3.18
CA ALA A 2 -14.45 -7.87 3.95
C ALA A 2 -14.74 -6.40 3.61
N THR A 3 -15.08 -5.61 4.62
CA THR A 3 -15.43 -4.19 4.46
C THR A 3 -14.22 -3.44 3.90
N GLU A 4 -14.30 -3.01 2.64
CA GLU A 4 -13.28 -2.18 2.03
C GLU A 4 -13.13 -0.88 2.82
N ALA A 5 -11.89 -0.46 3.05
CA ALA A 5 -11.64 0.76 3.80
C ALA A 5 -12.13 1.99 3.02
N PRO A 6 -13.02 2.82 3.58
CA PRO A 6 -13.40 4.05 2.93
C PRO A 6 -12.17 4.97 2.79
N PRO A 7 -12.02 5.67 1.66
CA PRO A 7 -10.84 6.49 1.38
C PRO A 7 -10.56 7.55 2.47
N ASN A 8 -11.60 8.05 3.14
CA ASN A 8 -11.47 8.96 4.28
C ASN A 8 -10.70 8.36 5.46
N GLN A 9 -10.94 7.08 5.77
CA GLN A 9 -10.25 6.39 6.87
C GLN A 9 -8.79 6.10 6.50
N LEU A 10 -8.51 5.73 5.24
CA LEU A 10 -7.13 5.56 4.75
C LEU A 10 -6.33 6.86 4.85
N ARG A 11 -6.92 7.99 4.45
CA ARG A 11 -6.29 9.31 4.58
C ARG A 11 -5.99 9.67 6.03
N LYS A 12 -6.93 9.43 6.94
CA LYS A 12 -6.74 9.66 8.38
C LYS A 12 -5.62 8.77 8.95
N LEU A 13 -5.63 7.48 8.62
CA LEU A 13 -4.59 6.53 9.01
C LEU A 13 -3.21 7.01 8.55
N PHE A 14 -3.05 7.31 7.27
CA PHE A 14 -1.75 7.74 6.72
C PHE A 14 -1.25 9.03 7.39
N LYS A 15 -2.13 10.03 7.58
CA LYS A 15 -1.78 11.26 8.31
C LYS A 15 -1.37 10.97 9.76
N SER A 16 -2.10 10.11 10.47
CA SER A 16 -1.76 9.76 11.87
C SER A 16 -0.43 9.02 11.99
N ARG A 17 0.03 8.38 10.92
CA ARG A 17 1.34 7.71 10.83
C ARG A 17 2.45 8.64 10.32
N GLY A 18 2.17 9.93 10.12
CA GLY A 18 3.15 10.91 9.63
C GLY A 18 3.48 10.78 8.14
N LEU A 19 2.67 10.05 7.36
CA LEU A 19 2.88 9.89 5.92
C LEU A 19 2.42 11.11 5.14
N LYS A 20 3.18 11.47 4.10
CA LYS A 20 2.70 12.40 3.08
C LYS A 20 1.63 11.71 2.26
N VAL A 21 0.41 12.24 2.32
CA VAL A 21 -0.77 11.63 1.69
C VAL A 21 -1.00 12.24 0.32
N ALA A 22 -1.21 11.38 -0.69
CA ALA A 22 -1.68 11.76 -2.01
C ALA A 22 -2.95 10.96 -2.35
N GLU A 23 -3.97 11.63 -2.88
CA GLU A 23 -5.19 10.99 -3.36
C GLU A 23 -5.35 11.30 -4.84
N THR A 24 -5.56 10.26 -5.65
CA THR A 24 -5.80 10.40 -7.08
C THR A 24 -7.22 9.99 -7.38
N LYS A 25 -7.99 10.91 -7.97
CA LYS A 25 -9.31 10.67 -8.53
C LYS A 25 -9.30 11.12 -9.97
N SER A 26 -9.55 10.21 -10.90
CA SER A 26 -9.67 10.55 -12.31
C SER A 26 -10.77 9.73 -12.97
N GLN A 27 -11.26 10.23 -14.09
CA GLN A 27 -12.23 9.53 -14.92
C GLN A 27 -11.67 9.56 -16.35
N GLN A 28 -11.62 8.39 -16.99
CA GLN A 28 -11.17 8.26 -18.37
C GLN A 28 -12.31 7.71 -19.21
N VAL A 29 -12.51 8.32 -20.38
CA VAL A 29 -13.45 7.83 -21.39
C VAL A 29 -12.72 6.78 -22.23
N THR A 30 -13.29 5.60 -22.35
CA THR A 30 -12.77 4.51 -23.17
C THR A 30 -13.11 4.76 -24.63
N LEU A 31 -12.38 4.09 -25.52
CA LEU A 31 -12.64 4.13 -26.96
C LEU A 31 -14.05 3.66 -27.35
N LEU A 32 -14.72 2.92 -26.46
CA LEU A 32 -16.09 2.44 -26.62
C LEU A 32 -17.15 3.40 -26.03
N GLY A 33 -16.74 4.60 -25.61
CA GLY A 33 -17.64 5.62 -25.03
C GLY A 33 -18.01 5.40 -23.56
N GLY A 34 -17.49 4.36 -22.91
CA GLY A 34 -17.70 4.11 -21.49
C GLY A 34 -16.78 4.97 -20.61
N ALA A 35 -17.20 5.30 -19.39
CA ALA A 35 -16.37 6.03 -18.43
C ALA A 35 -15.82 5.09 -17.34
N VAL A 36 -14.50 5.02 -17.19
CA VAL A 36 -13.83 4.30 -16.11
C VAL A 36 -13.36 5.29 -15.06
N LYS A 37 -13.75 5.06 -13.80
CA LYS A 37 -13.30 5.84 -12.66
C LYS A 37 -12.08 5.19 -12.02
N TYR A 38 -11.10 6.01 -11.68
CA TYR A 38 -9.92 5.62 -10.95
C TYR A 38 -9.91 6.34 -9.61
N HIS A 39 -9.64 5.58 -8.55
CA HIS A 39 -9.49 6.13 -7.22
C HIS A 39 -8.40 5.38 -6.48
N SER A 40 -7.36 6.10 -6.05
CA SER A 40 -6.33 5.57 -5.17
C SER A 40 -5.97 6.55 -4.07
N VAL A 41 -5.50 6.01 -2.95
CA VAL A 41 -4.93 6.76 -1.83
C VAL A 41 -3.54 6.21 -1.58
N SER A 42 -2.54 7.09 -1.54
CA SER A 42 -1.15 6.73 -1.27
C SER A 42 -0.62 7.46 -0.05
N GLY A 43 0.19 6.77 0.74
CA GLY A 43 1.00 7.32 1.82
C GLY A 43 2.48 7.11 1.51
N LEU A 44 3.28 8.16 1.63
CA LEU A 44 4.71 8.13 1.36
C LEU A 44 5.50 8.62 2.58
N LYS A 45 6.53 7.85 2.96
CA LYS A 45 7.61 8.29 3.84
C LYS A 45 8.88 8.37 3.00
N GLN A 46 9.36 9.59 2.77
CA GLN A 46 10.43 9.85 1.81
C GLN A 46 11.70 9.08 2.17
N GLY A 47 12.29 8.38 1.20
CA GLY A 47 13.46 7.52 1.40
C GLY A 47 13.15 6.13 1.97
N SER A 48 12.04 5.96 2.71
CA SER A 48 11.75 4.72 3.45
C SER A 48 10.76 3.80 2.72
N TYR A 49 9.50 4.21 2.55
CA TYR A 49 8.48 3.33 1.97
C TYR A 49 7.29 4.10 1.39
N ARG A 50 6.57 3.44 0.49
CA ARG A 50 5.34 3.92 -0.13
C ARG A 50 4.27 2.85 -0.07
N ILE A 51 3.09 3.21 0.46
CA ILE A 51 1.89 2.38 0.42
C ILE A 51 0.85 3.03 -0.49
N THR A 52 0.22 2.25 -1.36
CA THR A 52 -0.82 2.69 -2.29
C THR A 52 -2.00 1.73 -2.21
N VAL A 53 -3.17 2.25 -1.86
CA VAL A 53 -4.43 1.53 -1.88
C VAL A 53 -5.22 1.98 -3.10
N LYS A 54 -5.40 1.06 -4.05
CA LYS A 54 -6.26 1.20 -5.22
C LYS A 54 -7.66 0.75 -4.86
N LEU A 55 -8.62 1.65 -4.98
CA LEU A 55 -10.03 1.40 -4.68
C LEU A 55 -10.84 1.21 -5.97
N LEU A 56 -10.46 1.90 -7.05
CA LEU A 56 -11.10 1.77 -8.36
C LEU A 56 -10.07 1.85 -9.49
N PRO A 57 -10.31 1.15 -10.62
CA PRO A 57 -11.38 0.17 -10.83
C PRO A 57 -11.12 -1.15 -10.07
N GLU A 58 -12.16 -1.98 -9.92
CA GLU A 58 -11.99 -3.31 -9.33
C GLU A 58 -11.10 -4.21 -10.20
N PRO A 59 -10.35 -5.15 -9.59
CA PRO A 59 -10.31 -5.43 -8.16
C PRO A 59 -9.47 -4.40 -7.38
N SER A 60 -10.00 -3.98 -6.24
CA SER A 60 -9.27 -3.18 -5.26
C SER A 60 -7.99 -3.90 -4.83
N SER A 61 -6.94 -3.13 -4.51
CA SER A 61 -5.67 -3.72 -4.08
C SER A 61 -4.85 -2.79 -3.22
N THR A 62 -4.04 -3.38 -2.35
CA THR A 62 -3.00 -2.67 -1.60
C THR A 62 -1.65 -3.04 -2.18
N GLN A 63 -0.84 -2.03 -2.46
CA GLN A 63 0.55 -2.17 -2.91
C GLN A 63 1.45 -1.46 -1.92
N LEU A 64 2.58 -2.07 -1.59
CA LEU A 64 3.58 -1.54 -0.68
C LEU A 64 4.95 -1.70 -1.33
N VAL A 65 5.77 -0.67 -1.21
CA VAL A 65 7.19 -0.69 -1.59
C VAL A 65 7.99 -0.18 -0.40
N ILE A 66 8.94 -0.97 0.08
CA ILE A 66 9.80 -0.65 1.21
C ILE A 66 11.24 -0.65 0.72
N ASN A 67 12.00 0.38 1.09
CA ASN A 67 13.45 0.39 1.02
C ASN A 67 13.95 0.09 2.45
N ALA A 68 14.29 -1.16 2.72
CA ALA A 68 14.72 -1.59 4.05
C ALA A 68 16.11 -1.04 4.38
N ALA A 69 16.46 -1.07 5.67
CA ALA A 69 17.79 -0.64 6.13
C ALA A 69 18.91 -1.64 5.79
N SER A 70 18.57 -2.92 5.58
CA SER A 70 19.48 -3.97 5.14
C SER A 70 18.74 -5.11 4.44
N GLU A 71 19.46 -6.02 3.78
CA GLU A 71 18.88 -7.22 3.19
C GLU A 71 18.19 -8.13 4.23
N GLU A 72 18.73 -8.23 5.44
CA GLU A 72 18.12 -9.02 6.52
C GLU A 72 16.77 -8.42 6.93
N GLU A 73 16.69 -7.09 7.04
CA GLU A 73 15.41 -6.42 7.31
C GLU A 73 14.43 -6.56 6.15
N ALA A 74 14.91 -6.52 4.90
CA ALA A 74 14.08 -6.77 3.73
C ALA A 74 13.45 -8.18 3.78
N ARG A 75 14.24 -9.21 4.10
CA ARG A 75 13.76 -10.60 4.25
C ARG A 75 12.77 -10.72 5.41
N ARG A 76 13.07 -10.13 6.58
CA ARG A 76 12.14 -10.12 7.73
C ARG A 76 10.81 -9.44 7.40
N ALA A 77 10.86 -8.32 6.68
CA ALA A 77 9.68 -7.60 6.24
C ALA A 77 8.87 -8.42 5.24
N ALA A 78 9.54 -9.08 4.29
CA ALA A 78 8.91 -9.95 3.32
C ALA A 78 8.13 -11.09 3.99
N ASP A 79 8.77 -11.83 4.90
CA ASP A 79 8.13 -12.92 5.65
C ASP A 79 6.87 -12.45 6.40
N LYS A 80 6.95 -11.28 7.05
CA LYS A 80 5.82 -10.70 7.78
C LYS A 80 4.69 -10.30 6.82
N LEU A 81 5.00 -9.74 5.66
CA LEU A 81 4.01 -9.35 4.65
C LEU A 81 3.35 -10.56 3.99
N GLU A 82 4.09 -11.62 3.71
CA GLU A 82 3.54 -12.88 3.19
C GLU A 82 2.54 -13.50 4.17
N ARG A 83 2.86 -13.50 5.47
CA ARG A 83 1.94 -13.95 6.53
C ARG A 83 0.66 -13.10 6.62
N LEU A 84 0.72 -11.85 6.19
CA LEU A 84 -0.45 -10.97 6.08
C LEU A 84 -1.26 -11.19 4.79
N GLY A 85 -0.82 -12.09 3.91
CA GLY A 85 -1.49 -12.42 2.65
C GLY A 85 -1.10 -11.49 1.49
N PHE A 86 0.08 -10.87 1.55
CA PHE A 86 0.68 -10.22 0.39
C PHE A 86 1.44 -11.23 -0.46
N ASN A 87 1.41 -11.03 -1.77
CA ASN A 87 2.39 -11.58 -2.69
C ASN A 87 3.60 -10.63 -2.68
N VAL A 88 4.77 -11.15 -2.33
CA VAL A 88 5.98 -10.36 -2.08
C VAL A 88 7.07 -10.72 -3.08
N ASP A 89 7.80 -9.70 -3.50
CA ASP A 89 8.97 -9.75 -4.36
C ASP A 89 10.07 -8.93 -3.68
N THR A 90 11.25 -9.52 -3.51
CA THR A 90 12.39 -8.89 -2.83
C THR A 90 13.57 -8.78 -3.78
N ASP A 91 14.18 -7.60 -3.84
CA ASP A 91 15.35 -7.30 -4.67
C ASP A 91 16.36 -6.51 -3.83
N GLY A 92 17.35 -7.23 -3.27
CA GLY A 92 18.28 -6.69 -2.28
C GLY A 92 17.55 -6.12 -1.05
N GLU A 93 17.71 -4.82 -0.82
CA GLU A 93 17.07 -4.07 0.27
C GLU A 93 15.63 -3.64 -0.05
N VAL A 94 15.16 -3.86 -1.29
CA VAL A 94 13.84 -3.40 -1.74
C VAL A 94 12.81 -4.51 -1.63
N VAL A 95 11.70 -4.25 -0.92
CA VAL A 95 10.57 -5.17 -0.82
C VAL A 95 9.37 -4.58 -1.54
N ARG A 96 8.80 -5.33 -2.48
CA ARG A 96 7.57 -5.00 -3.20
C ARG A 96 6.51 -6.00 -2.82
N ALA A 97 5.39 -5.52 -2.30
CA ALA A 97 4.31 -6.39 -1.84
C ALA A 97 2.96 -5.94 -2.41
N LYS A 98 2.11 -6.89 -2.81
CA LYS A 98 0.76 -6.63 -3.32
C LYS A 98 -0.26 -7.61 -2.76
N THR A 99 -1.44 -7.11 -2.39
CA THR A 99 -2.60 -7.95 -2.06
C THR A 99 -3.89 -7.38 -2.65
N ARG A 100 -4.92 -8.21 -2.80
CA ARG A 100 -6.27 -7.80 -3.24
C ARG A 100 -7.14 -7.28 -2.10
N SER A 101 -6.63 -7.29 -0.86
CA SER A 101 -7.33 -6.76 0.30
C SER A 101 -7.01 -5.26 0.50
N THR A 102 -8.02 -4.49 0.88
CA THR A 102 -7.90 -3.05 1.22
C THR A 102 -8.34 -2.76 2.66
N SER A 103 -8.45 -3.79 3.50
CA SER A 103 -8.90 -3.60 4.89
C SER A 103 -7.94 -2.69 5.67
N ILE A 104 -8.49 -1.77 6.48
CA ILE A 104 -7.70 -0.84 7.30
C ILE A 104 -6.72 -1.56 8.22
N THR A 105 -7.16 -2.67 8.83
CA THR A 105 -6.30 -3.44 9.74
C THR A 105 -5.09 -3.98 9.02
N LEU A 106 -5.26 -4.51 7.80
CA LEU A 106 -4.14 -5.00 6.98
C LEU A 106 -3.23 -3.85 6.56
N VAL A 107 -3.81 -2.73 6.10
CA VAL A 107 -3.04 -1.54 5.69
C VAL A 107 -2.24 -0.97 6.87
N SER A 108 -2.82 -0.92 8.08
CA SER A 108 -2.13 -0.48 9.29
C SER A 108 -0.97 -1.41 9.64
N LYS A 109 -1.20 -2.74 9.64
CA LYS A 109 -0.14 -3.71 9.92
C LYS A 109 0.98 -3.67 8.88
N ALA A 110 0.65 -3.45 7.61
CA ALA A 110 1.62 -3.28 6.54
C ALA A 110 2.51 -2.04 6.78
N ILE A 111 1.93 -0.95 7.30
CA ILE A 111 2.69 0.23 7.73
C ILE A 111 3.61 -0.10 8.91
N ASP A 112 3.11 -0.85 9.91
CA ASP A 112 3.94 -1.27 11.06
C ASP A 112 5.18 -2.04 10.61
N VAL A 113 5.02 -3.00 9.69
CA VAL A 113 6.14 -3.77 9.12
C VAL A 113 7.11 -2.86 8.36
N ALA A 114 6.60 -1.92 7.57
CA ALA A 114 7.45 -0.99 6.81
C ALA A 114 8.23 -0.03 7.72
N GLU A 115 7.62 0.45 8.80
CA GLU A 115 8.29 1.28 9.82
C GLU A 115 9.37 0.52 10.57
N GLU A 116 9.15 -0.77 10.85
CA GLU A 116 10.16 -1.61 11.51
C GLU A 116 11.36 -1.86 10.59
N ALA A 117 11.11 -2.23 9.33
CA ALA A 117 12.15 -2.56 8.36
C ALA A 117 13.02 -1.36 7.93
N THR A 118 12.55 -0.12 8.18
CA THR A 118 13.22 1.12 7.79
C THR A 118 13.92 1.84 8.95
N LYS A 119 13.82 1.31 10.17
CA LYS A 119 14.55 1.81 11.34
C LYS A 119 15.93 1.14 11.39
N SER A 120 16.98 1.92 11.16
CA SER A 120 18.37 1.56 11.49
C SER A 120 18.63 1.65 12.98
#